data_AF-A0A8T3XJ72-F1
#
_entry.id   AF-A0A8T3XJ72-F1
#
_cell.length_a   1.000
_cell.length_b   1.000
_cell.length_c   1.000
_cell.angle_alpha   90.00
_cell.angle_beta   90.00
_cell.angle_gamma   90.00
#
_symmetry.space_group_name_H-M   'P 1'
#
loop_
_entity.id
_entity.type
_entity.pdbx_description
1 polymer ?
#
loop_
_entity_poly.entity_id
_entity_poly.type
_entity_poly.pdbx_seq_one_letter_code
_entity_poly.pdbx_strand_id
1 'polypeptide(L)'
;MQFINYFFASVTSYLGLLSGIALVKIAPEEQKPLKKYFVHGREILLILISIFTMFYYFNDKFSLLILLAYFVFLAFVEYKMADLFKKTIIAYTLLGILFFLGSKNSNLFIIESSLILLYGLPTASLVYSKKEKNGHKVIFYNLGFILIANVLFLV
;
A
#
# COMPACT_ATOMS: atom_id res chain seq x y z
N MET A 1 5.02 -9.79 18.18
CA MET A 1 5.81 -10.34 17.05
C MET A 1 7.28 -10.03 17.28
N GLN A 2 8.23 -10.88 16.86
CA GLN A 2 9.64 -10.50 16.91
C GLN A 2 9.92 -9.37 15.90
N PHE A 3 10.71 -8.37 16.29
CA PHE A 3 11.03 -7.21 15.46
C PHE A 3 11.55 -7.60 14.07
N ILE A 4 12.42 -8.62 14.01
CA ILE A 4 13.00 -9.06 12.74
C ILE A 4 11.93 -9.54 11.75
N ASN A 5 10.92 -10.27 12.20
CA ASN A 5 9.83 -10.73 11.37
C ASN A 5 8.95 -9.55 10.92
N TYR A 6 8.72 -8.58 11.82
CA TYR A 6 7.97 -7.37 11.51
C TYR A 6 8.68 -6.56 10.42
N PHE A 7 9.98 -6.32 10.58
CA PHE A 7 10.82 -5.62 9.63
C PHE A 7 10.78 -6.31 8.26
N PHE A 8 11.00 -7.63 8.18
CA PHE A 8 10.98 -8.34 6.90
C PHE A 8 9.61 -8.35 6.22
N ALA A 9 8.52 -8.46 6.96
CA ALA A 9 7.19 -8.35 6.38
C ALA A 9 6.91 -6.92 5.89
N SER A 10 7.42 -5.88 6.57
CA SER A 10 7.36 -4.51 6.06
C SER A 10 8.19 -4.25 4.80
N VAL A 11 9.35 -4.89 4.69
CA VAL A 11 10.15 -4.86 3.46
C VAL A 11 9.40 -5.60 2.34
N THR A 12 8.79 -6.75 2.66
CA THR A 12 8.04 -7.57 1.71
C THR A 12 6.85 -6.80 1.11
N SER A 13 6.05 -6.13 1.94
CA SER A 13 4.94 -5.30 1.45
C SER A 13 5.40 -4.16 0.54
N TYR A 14 6.58 -3.61 0.81
CA TYR A 14 7.19 -2.59 -0.02
C TYR A 14 7.70 -3.12 -1.38
N LEU A 15 8.09 -4.40 -1.49
CA LEU A 15 8.53 -5.02 -2.75
C LEU A 15 7.48 -4.95 -3.86
N GLY A 16 6.20 -4.81 -3.52
CA GLY A 16 5.12 -4.59 -4.50
C GLY A 16 5.42 -3.44 -5.48
N LEU A 17 6.00 -2.35 -4.98
CA LEU A 17 6.40 -1.20 -5.81
C LEU A 17 7.53 -1.57 -6.78
N LEU A 18 8.52 -2.32 -6.31
CA LEU A 18 9.63 -2.78 -7.14
C LEU A 18 9.13 -3.70 -8.24
N SER A 19 8.23 -4.63 -7.91
CA SER A 19 7.62 -5.55 -8.87
C SER A 19 6.80 -4.81 -9.93
N GLY A 20 6.05 -3.77 -9.56
CA GLY A 20 5.31 -2.95 -10.52
C GLY A 20 6.24 -2.15 -11.47
N ILE A 21 7.33 -1.59 -10.94
CA ILE A 21 8.37 -0.95 -11.78
C ILE A 21 9.01 -1.99 -12.72
N ALA A 22 9.31 -3.19 -12.22
CA ALA A 22 9.93 -4.26 -13.01
C ALA A 22 9.02 -4.69 -14.17
N LEU A 23 7.72 -4.87 -13.92
CA LEU A 23 6.72 -5.21 -14.94
C LEU A 23 6.75 -4.22 -16.11
N VAL A 24 6.67 -2.91 -15.82
CA VAL A 24 6.68 -1.87 -16.86
C VAL A 24 8.05 -1.75 -17.54
N LYS A 25 9.15 -2.09 -16.86
CA LYS A 25 10.48 -2.11 -17.50
C LYS A 25 10.61 -3.24 -18.52
N ILE A 26 10.06 -4.42 -18.21
CA ILE A 26 10.10 -5.61 -19.05
C ILE A 26 9.19 -5.43 -20.27
N ALA A 27 7.94 -5.00 -20.06
CA ALA A 27 6.95 -4.86 -21.12
C ALA A 27 6.30 -3.45 -21.11
N PRO A 28 7.04 -2.39 -21.50
CA PRO A 28 6.53 -1.02 -21.48
C PRO A 28 5.37 -0.78 -22.46
N GLU A 29 5.31 -1.53 -23.56
CA GLU A 29 4.24 -1.50 -24.55
C GLU A 29 2.87 -1.88 -23.96
N GLU A 30 2.85 -2.80 -22.99
CA GLU A 30 1.63 -3.27 -22.32
C GLU A 30 1.08 -2.28 -21.30
N GLN A 31 1.86 -1.28 -20.89
CA GLN A 31 1.44 -0.31 -19.88
C GLN A 31 0.21 0.52 -20.32
N LYS A 32 0.18 0.94 -21.59
CA LYS A 32 -0.91 1.77 -22.14
C LYS A 32 -2.24 1.01 -22.23
N PRO A 33 -2.32 -0.21 -22.83
CA PRO A 33 -3.56 -0.97 -22.87
C PRO A 33 -4.02 -1.42 -21.47
N LEU A 34 -3.08 -1.74 -20.57
CA LEU A 34 -3.40 -2.22 -19.22
C LEU A 34 -3.74 -1.12 -18.21
N LYS A 35 -3.58 0.16 -18.56
CA LYS A 35 -3.78 1.30 -17.64
C LYS A 35 -5.12 1.23 -16.88
N LYS A 36 -6.23 0.97 -17.57
CA LYS A 36 -7.55 0.89 -16.93
C LYS A 36 -7.64 -0.26 -15.91
N TYR A 37 -7.01 -1.40 -16.21
CA TYR A 37 -6.99 -2.55 -15.33
C TYR A 37 -6.10 -2.31 -14.11
N PHE A 38 -5.00 -1.58 -14.25
CA PHE A 38 -4.20 -1.17 -13.09
C PHE A 38 -4.95 -0.19 -12.19
N VAL A 39 -5.75 0.74 -12.73
CA VAL A 39 -6.60 1.63 -11.91
C VAL A 39 -7.59 0.81 -11.10
N HIS A 40 -8.38 -0.04 -11.75
CA HIS A 40 -9.36 -0.88 -11.04
C HIS A 40 -8.70 -1.90 -10.10
N GLY A 41 -7.56 -2.47 -10.48
CA GLY A 41 -6.80 -3.38 -9.64
C GLY A 41 -6.34 -2.71 -8.34
N ARG A 42 -5.82 -1.48 -8.43
CA ARG A 42 -5.44 -0.66 -7.27
C ARG A 42 -6.66 -0.39 -6.36
N GLU A 43 -7.80 -0.02 -6.93
CA GLU A 43 -9.03 0.26 -6.18
C GLU A 43 -9.59 -0.99 -5.48
N ILE A 44 -9.68 -2.11 -6.20
CA ILE A 44 -10.15 -3.39 -5.66
C ILE A 44 -9.25 -3.85 -4.51
N LEU A 45 -7.93 -3.77 -4.68
CA LEU A 45 -6.99 -4.17 -3.64
C LEU A 45 -7.10 -3.30 -2.39
N LEU A 46 -7.35 -1.99 -2.56
CA LEU A 46 -7.62 -1.11 -1.43
C LEU A 46 -8.90 -1.47 -0.69
N ILE A 47 -9.97 -1.79 -1.44
CA ILE A 47 -11.24 -2.27 -0.87
C ILE A 47 -11.01 -3.59 -0.13
N LEU A 48 -10.23 -4.51 -0.68
CA LEU A 48 -9.91 -5.78 -0.03
C LEU A 48 -9.12 -5.58 1.27
N ILE A 49 -8.11 -4.70 1.28
CA ILE A 49 -7.41 -4.29 2.52
C ILE A 49 -8.42 -3.76 3.54
N SER A 50 -9.31 -2.87 3.10
CA SER A 50 -10.31 -2.23 3.97
C SER A 50 -11.27 -3.24 4.58
N ILE A 51 -11.88 -4.09 3.75
CA ILE A 51 -12.85 -5.11 4.18
C ILE A 51 -12.16 -6.11 5.13
N PHE A 52 -10.96 -6.58 4.79
CA PHE A 52 -10.27 -7.57 5.60
C PHE A 52 -9.93 -7.02 7.00
N THR A 53 -9.36 -5.80 7.07
CA THR A 53 -9.02 -5.18 8.35
C THR A 53 -10.28 -4.82 9.15
N MET A 54 -11.35 -4.30 8.52
CA MET A 54 -12.63 -4.07 9.20
C MET A 54 -13.25 -5.35 9.75
N PHE A 55 -13.23 -6.42 8.96
CA PHE A 55 -13.77 -7.72 9.38
C PHE A 55 -13.04 -8.26 10.61
N TYR A 56 -11.71 -8.15 10.66
CA TYR A 56 -10.92 -8.56 11.81
C TYR A 56 -11.33 -7.80 13.10
N TYR A 57 -11.61 -6.50 13.01
CA TYR A 57 -12.01 -5.66 14.14
C TYR A 57 -13.53 -5.54 14.33
N PHE A 58 -14.34 -6.36 13.66
CA PHE A 58 -15.80 -6.20 13.62
C PHE A 58 -16.47 -6.23 15.02
N ASN A 59 -15.91 -7.02 15.95
CA ASN A 59 -16.43 -7.14 17.32
C ASN A 59 -16.04 -5.96 18.23
N ASP A 60 -15.00 -5.20 17.89
CA ASP A 60 -14.59 -4.00 18.62
C ASP A 60 -15.17 -2.76 17.94
N LYS A 61 -16.34 -2.33 18.44
CA LYS A 61 -17.10 -1.21 17.86
C LYS A 61 -16.30 0.10 17.80
N PHE A 62 -15.43 0.35 18.77
CA PHE A 62 -14.64 1.58 18.81
C PHE A 62 -13.54 1.54 17.75
N SER A 63 -12.78 0.45 17.69
CA SER A 63 -11.77 0.24 16.64
C SER A 63 -12.38 0.24 15.23
N LEU A 64 -13.56 -0.37 15.07
CA LEU A 64 -14.29 -0.40 13.80
C LEU A 64 -14.69 1.01 13.33
N LEU A 65 -15.16 1.87 14.23
CA LEU A 65 -15.52 3.26 13.90
C LEU A 65 -14.30 4.07 13.45
N ILE A 66 -13.16 3.93 14.14
CA ILE A 66 -11.90 4.57 13.76
C ILE A 66 -11.44 4.08 12.40
N LEU A 67 -11.49 2.78 12.15
CA LEU A 67 -11.15 2.19 10.86
C LEU A 67 -12.06 2.68 9.74
N LEU A 68 -13.36 2.83 9.99
CA LEU A 68 -14.30 3.38 9.02
C LEU A 68 -13.91 4.81 8.62
N ALA A 69 -13.67 5.69 9.60
CA ALA A 69 -13.22 7.05 9.34
C ALA A 69 -11.88 7.08 8.58
N TYR A 70 -10.94 6.22 8.98
CA TYR A 70 -9.64 6.08 8.35
C TYR A 70 -9.75 5.65 6.87
N PHE A 71 -10.56 4.63 6.57
CA PHE A 71 -10.74 4.16 5.20
C PHE A 71 -11.55 5.11 4.33
N VAL A 72 -12.51 5.85 4.91
CA VAL A 72 -13.19 6.96 4.21
C VAL A 72 -12.19 8.05 3.83
N PHE A 73 -11.27 8.41 4.73
CA PHE A 73 -10.21 9.38 4.42
C PHE A 73 -9.28 8.86 3.32
N LEU A 74 -8.87 7.59 3.39
CA LEU A 74 -8.03 6.95 2.37
C LEU A 74 -8.72 6.91 1.00
N ALA A 75 -10.01 6.57 0.96
CA ALA A 75 -10.83 6.60 -0.25
C ALA A 75 -10.99 8.03 -0.80
N PHE A 76 -11.14 9.02 0.07
CA PHE A 76 -11.19 10.43 -0.33
C PHE A 76 -9.89 10.90 -0.97
N VAL A 77 -8.73 10.54 -0.40
CA VAL A 77 -7.41 10.78 -1.01
C VAL A 77 -7.35 10.09 -2.38
N GLU A 78 -7.84 8.86 -2.48
CA GLU A 78 -7.84 8.11 -3.73
C GLU A 78 -8.72 8.74 -4.82
N TYR A 79 -9.87 9.29 -4.46
CA TYR A 79 -10.81 9.84 -5.43
C TYR A 79 -10.48 11.28 -5.84
N LYS A 80 -10.06 12.13 -4.89
CA LYS A 80 -9.95 13.58 -5.12
C LYS A 80 -8.60 14.02 -5.69
N MET A 81 -7.52 13.28 -5.43
CA MET A 81 -6.18 13.72 -5.83
C MET A 81 -5.88 13.36 -7.29
N ALA A 82 -5.72 14.40 -8.13
CA ALA A 82 -5.35 14.24 -9.54
C ALA A 82 -3.89 13.79 -9.75
N ASP A 83 -2.98 14.21 -8.87
CA ASP A 83 -1.56 13.87 -8.95
C ASP A 83 -1.31 12.45 -8.41
N LEU A 84 -1.17 11.50 -9.34
CA LEU A 84 -0.90 10.08 -9.07
C LEU A 84 0.34 9.86 -8.18
N PHE A 85 1.39 10.69 -8.32
CA PHE A 85 2.61 10.51 -7.55
C PHE A 85 2.40 10.90 -6.08
N LYS A 86 1.82 12.08 -5.82
CA LYS A 86 1.48 12.52 -4.46
C LYS A 86 0.47 11.59 -3.80
N LYS A 87 -0.52 11.16 -4.58
CA LYS A 87 -1.55 10.21 -4.18
C LYS A 87 -0.93 8.91 -3.66
N THR A 88 0.05 8.36 -4.37
CA THR A 88 0.76 7.15 -3.95
C THR A 88 1.56 7.34 -2.67
N ILE A 89 2.27 8.46 -2.50
CA ILE A 89 3.02 8.76 -1.27
C ILE A 89 2.08 8.78 -0.06
N ILE A 90 0.95 9.49 -0.17
CA ILE A 90 -0.01 9.62 0.93
C ILE A 90 -0.67 8.27 1.22
N ALA A 91 -1.10 7.53 0.19
CA ALA A 91 -1.69 6.21 0.36
C ALA A 91 -0.73 5.23 1.05
N TYR A 92 0.54 5.18 0.64
CA TYR A 92 1.56 4.35 1.28
C TYR A 92 1.85 4.79 2.71
N THR A 93 1.95 6.10 2.97
CA THR A 93 2.12 6.63 4.33
C THR A 93 0.99 6.13 5.24
N LEU A 94 -0.25 6.22 4.78
CA LEU A 94 -1.42 5.73 5.49
C LEU A 94 -1.34 4.22 5.69
N LEU A 95 -1.10 3.43 4.62
CA LEU A 95 -0.94 1.97 4.73
C LEU A 95 0.17 1.56 5.72
N GLY A 96 1.23 2.36 5.88
CA GLY A 96 2.27 2.15 6.89
C GLY A 96 1.79 2.40 8.33
N ILE A 97 0.82 3.30 8.52
CA ILE A 97 0.12 3.48 9.80
C ILE A 97 -0.78 2.27 10.10
N LEU A 98 -1.43 1.70 9.08
CA LEU A 98 -2.31 0.53 9.25
C LEU A 98 -1.57 -0.65 9.89
N PHE A 99 -0.30 -0.84 9.56
CA PHE A 99 0.60 -1.83 10.14
C PHE A 99 0.80 -1.75 11.65
N PHE A 100 0.51 -0.61 12.28
CA PHE A 100 0.46 -0.51 13.73
C PHE A 100 -0.63 -1.41 14.33
N LEU A 101 -1.78 -1.53 13.65
CA LEU A 101 -2.88 -2.38 14.10
C LEU A 101 -2.49 -3.86 14.04
N GLY A 102 -1.84 -4.27 12.94
CA GLY A 102 -1.30 -5.62 12.77
C GLY A 102 -0.14 -5.97 13.71
N SER A 103 0.56 -5.00 14.32
CA SER A 103 1.77 -5.25 15.13
C SER A 103 1.56 -6.26 16.29
N LYS A 104 0.34 -6.31 16.83
CA LYS A 104 -0.04 -7.19 17.94
C LYS A 104 -0.46 -8.60 17.50
N ASN A 105 -0.79 -8.80 16.22
CA ASN A 105 -1.19 -10.10 15.67
C ASN A 105 -0.41 -10.43 14.40
N SER A 106 0.47 -11.44 14.48
CA SER A 106 1.30 -11.86 13.35
C SER A 106 0.51 -12.28 12.12
N ASN A 107 -0.65 -12.93 12.29
CA ASN A 107 -1.44 -13.42 11.17
C ASN A 107 -2.08 -12.25 10.41
N LEU A 108 -2.66 -11.29 11.14
CA LEU A 108 -3.20 -10.07 10.53
C LEU A 108 -2.10 -9.32 9.79
N PHE A 109 -0.94 -9.13 10.42
CA PHE A 109 0.18 -8.40 9.83
C PHE A 109 0.70 -9.04 8.53
N ILE A 110 0.81 -10.37 8.48
CA ILE A 110 1.23 -11.11 7.28
C ILE A 110 0.22 -10.92 6.15
N ILE A 111 -1.08 -10.96 6.46
CA ILE A 111 -2.14 -10.77 5.47
C ILE A 111 -2.13 -9.33 4.95
N GLU A 112 -2.07 -8.34 5.84
CA GLU A 112 -1.96 -6.92 5.46
C GLU A 112 -0.72 -6.68 4.60
N SER A 113 0.42 -7.26 4.98
CA SER A 113 1.67 -7.15 4.21
C SER A 113 1.54 -7.73 2.80
N SER A 114 0.88 -8.88 2.68
CA SER A 114 0.63 -9.52 1.38
C SER A 114 -0.31 -8.70 0.51
N LEU A 115 -1.37 -8.15 1.10
CA LEU A 115 -2.32 -7.30 0.37
C LEU A 115 -1.69 -5.97 -0.06
N ILE A 116 -0.84 -5.36 0.78
CA ILE A 116 -0.10 -4.13 0.44
C ILE A 116 0.96 -4.39 -0.64
N LEU A 117 1.62 -5.55 -0.62
CA LEU A 117 2.48 -6.00 -1.73
C LEU A 117 1.68 -6.02 -3.04
N LEU A 118 0.52 -6.67 -3.03
CA LEU A 118 -0.33 -6.76 -4.20
C LEU A 118 -0.81 -5.37 -4.65
N TYR A 119 -1.18 -4.49 -3.73
CA TYR A 119 -1.57 -3.11 -4.02
C TYR A 119 -0.42 -2.30 -4.65
N GLY A 120 0.82 -2.58 -4.27
CA GLY A 120 2.00 -1.92 -4.81
C GLY A 120 2.26 -2.17 -6.29
N LEU A 121 1.90 -3.35 -6.78
CA LEU A 121 2.05 -3.74 -8.19
C LEU A 121 1.34 -2.77 -9.15
N PRO A 122 0.00 -2.64 -9.15
CA PRO A 122 -0.70 -1.72 -10.04
C PRO A 122 -0.35 -0.26 -9.73
N THR A 123 -0.05 0.07 -8.47
CA THR A 123 0.31 1.42 -8.06
C THR A 123 1.60 1.89 -8.73
N ALA A 124 2.68 1.11 -8.62
CA ALA A 124 3.93 1.43 -9.29
C ALA A 124 3.81 1.37 -10.81
N SER A 125 3.03 0.42 -11.36
CA SER A 125 2.79 0.31 -12.80
C SER A 125 2.07 1.54 -13.38
N LEU A 126 1.27 2.26 -12.58
CA LEU A 126 0.61 3.51 -13.00
C LEU A 126 1.51 4.74 -12.89
N VAL A 127 2.35 4.79 -11.86
CA VAL A 127 3.16 5.98 -11.53
C VAL A 127 4.49 5.99 -12.28
N TYR A 128 5.09 4.82 -12.50
CA TYR A 128 6.36 4.72 -13.18
C TYR A 128 6.20 5.00 -14.68
N SER A 129 7.08 5.85 -15.21
CA SER A 129 7.17 6.15 -16.65
C SER A 129 8.58 5.86 -17.14
N LYS A 130 8.72 4.95 -18.11
CA LYS A 130 10.02 4.64 -18.74
C LYS A 130 10.63 5.87 -19.42
N LYS A 131 9.79 6.78 -19.94
CA LYS A 131 10.23 8.04 -20.58
C LYS A 131 10.86 9.00 -19.58
N GLU A 132 10.25 9.13 -18.39
CA GLU A 132 10.73 10.04 -17.35
C GLU A 132 11.81 9.42 -16.45
N LYS A 133 12.02 8.10 -16.54
CA LYS A 133 12.98 7.33 -15.71
C LYS A 133 12.80 7.60 -14.21
N ASN A 134 11.56 7.84 -13.78
CA ASN A 134 11.21 8.28 -12.43
C ASN A 134 11.19 7.17 -11.36
N GLY A 135 11.65 5.95 -11.69
CA GLY A 135 11.55 4.80 -10.79
C GLY A 135 12.27 4.99 -9.45
N HIS A 136 13.42 5.65 -9.44
CA HIS A 136 14.14 5.98 -8.19
C HIS A 136 13.32 6.92 -7.29
N LYS A 137 12.56 7.85 -7.88
CA LYS A 137 11.66 8.75 -7.12
C LYS A 137 10.52 7.94 -6.51
N VAL A 138 9.89 7.05 -7.28
CA VAL A 138 8.81 6.20 -6.76
C VAL A 138 9.27 5.39 -5.56
N ILE A 139 10.47 4.82 -5.61
CA ILE A 139 11.05 4.09 -4.47
C ILE A 139 11.30 5.09 -3.32
N PHE A 140 12.21 6.04 -3.53
CA PHE A 140 12.71 6.89 -2.44
C PHE A 140 11.60 7.64 -1.69
N TYR A 141 10.63 8.24 -2.38
CA TYR A 141 9.56 9.00 -1.74
C TYR A 141 8.54 8.11 -1.00
N ASN A 142 8.46 6.81 -1.32
CA ASN A 142 7.63 5.87 -0.58
C ASN A 142 8.39 5.16 0.56
N LEU A 143 9.70 5.39 0.75
CA LEU A 143 10.45 4.82 1.89
C LEU A 143 9.89 5.23 3.26
N GLY A 144 9.18 6.36 3.31
CA GLY A 144 8.44 6.78 4.50
C GLY A 144 7.51 5.69 5.05
N PHE A 145 6.95 4.84 4.19
CA PHE A 145 6.18 3.66 4.60
C PHE A 145 6.97 2.72 5.53
N ILE A 146 8.19 2.34 5.13
CA ILE A 146 9.04 1.44 5.91
C ILE A 146 9.41 2.10 7.23
N LEU A 147 9.78 3.39 7.21
CA LEU A 147 10.14 4.13 8.40
C LEU A 147 8.97 4.19 9.39
N ILE A 148 7.78 4.59 8.93
CA ILE A 148 6.58 4.72 9.76
C ILE A 148 6.19 3.37 10.34
N ALA A 149 6.13 2.32 9.53
CA ALA A 149 5.83 0.97 9.99
C ALA A 149 6.76 0.55 11.15
N ASN A 150 8.08 0.65 10.94
CA ASN A 150 9.04 0.15 11.92
C ASN A 150 9.17 1.04 13.15
N VAL A 151 8.94 2.36 13.04
CA VAL A 151 8.88 3.26 14.22
C VAL A 151 7.65 2.93 15.07
N LEU A 152 6.49 2.70 14.43
CA LEU A 152 5.25 2.38 15.15
C LEU A 152 5.31 1.03 15.88
N PHE A 153 6.17 0.10 15.47
CA PHE A 153 6.41 -1.13 16.23
C PHE A 153 7.01 -0.89 17.63
N LEU A 154 7.73 0.22 17.81
CA LEU A 154 8.39 0.55 19.09
C LEU A 154 7.44 1.21 20.11
N VAL A 155 6.22 1.57 19.70
CA VAL A 155 5.19 2.22 20.52
C VAL A 155 4.22 1.17 21.07
#